data_AF-A0A7Y8PGD7-F1
#
_entry.id   AF-A0A7Y8PGD7-F1
#
_cell.length_a   1.000
_cell.length_b   1.000
_cell.length_c   1.000
_cell.angle_alpha   90.00
_cell.angle_beta   90.00
_cell.angle_gamma   90.00
#
_symmetry.space_group_name_H-M   'P 1'
#
loop_
_entity.id
_entity.type
_entity.pdbx_description
1 polymer ?
#
loop_
_entity_poly.entity_id
_entity_poly.type
_entity_poly.pdbx_seq_one_letter_code
_entity_poly.pdbx_strand_id
1 'polypeptide(L)' 'CGSRSSSPEGRAGLGIREWQCVECGTLHDRDVNSALNILALGHERLAVGISVL' A
#
# COMPACT_ATOMS: atom_id res chain seq x y z
N CYS A 1 -0.97 -2.24 7.86
CA CYS A 1 0.27 -1.54 8.30
C CYS A 1 0.92 -0.72 7.17
N GLY A 2 0.43 -0.79 5.92
CA GLY A 2 1.07 -0.08 4.80
C GLY A 2 2.30 -0.80 4.24
N SER A 3 2.73 -1.92 4.84
CA SER A 3 3.83 -2.72 4.31
C SER A 3 3.48 -3.29 2.93
N ARG A 4 4.50 -3.34 2.08
CA ARG A 4 4.47 -3.96 0.74
C ARG A 4 5.24 -5.27 0.67
N SER A 5 6.06 -5.61 1.69
CA SER A 5 7.05 -6.71 1.64
C SER A 5 6.44 -8.10 1.44
N SER A 6 5.18 -8.28 1.81
CA SER A 6 4.42 -9.54 1.67
C SER A 6 3.10 -9.36 0.94
N SER A 7 2.87 -8.18 0.35
CA SER A 7 1.65 -7.91 -0.41
C SER A 7 1.59 -8.82 -1.63
N PRO A 8 0.40 -9.23 -2.09
CA PRO A 8 0.23 -9.85 -3.39
C PRO A 8 0.80 -8.96 -4.50
N GLU A 9 1.60 -9.54 -5.40
CA GLU A 9 2.26 -8.83 -6.50
C GLU A 9 1.96 -9.44 -7.87
N GLY A 10 2.15 -8.64 -8.91
CA GLY A 10 1.95 -9.04 -10.30
C GLY A 10 0.49 -9.35 -10.67
N ARG A 11 0.28 -9.77 -11.92
CA ARG A 11 -1.07 -10.08 -12.44
C ARG A 11 -1.74 -11.22 -11.69
N ALA A 12 -0.98 -12.23 -11.29
CA ALA A 12 -1.50 -13.36 -10.53
C ALA A 12 -2.00 -12.97 -9.13
N GLY A 13 -1.36 -11.98 -8.49
CA GLY A 13 -1.75 -11.46 -7.19
C GLY A 13 -3.02 -10.62 -7.18
N LEU A 14 -3.50 -10.14 -8.35
CA LEU A 14 -4.70 -9.29 -8.44
C LEU A 14 -5.99 -10.00 -7.99
N GLY A 15 -6.02 -11.33 -8.00
CA GLY A 15 -7.15 -12.09 -7.48
C GLY A 15 -7.19 -12.19 -5.95
N ILE A 16 -6.07 -11.96 -5.28
CA ILE A 16 -5.94 -12.11 -3.83
C ILE A 16 -6.47 -10.84 -3.15
N ARG A 17 -7.52 -11.00 -2.36
CA ARG A 17 -8.18 -9.91 -1.61
C ARG A 17 -7.59 -9.75 -0.21
N GLU A 18 -7.24 -10.86 0.42
CA GLU A 18 -6.74 -10.90 1.79
C GLU A 18 -5.42 -11.65 1.87
N TRP A 19 -4.49 -11.18 2.69
CA TRP A 19 -3.24 -11.89 2.98
C TRP A 19 -2.77 -11.59 4.41
N GLN A 20 -2.05 -12.53 5.01
CA GLN A 20 -1.40 -12.29 6.29
C GLN A 20 -0.05 -11.59 6.07
N CYS A 21 0.10 -10.40 6.65
CA CYS A 21 1.33 -9.65 6.52
C CYS A 21 2.43 -10.25 7.41
N VAL A 22 3.61 -10.50 6.82
CA VAL A 22 4.75 -11.05 7.56
C VAL A 22 5.35 -10.06 8.57
N GLU A 23 5.18 -8.76 8.34
CA GLU A 23 5.74 -7.71 9.20
C GLU A 23 4.92 -7.49 10.48
N CYS A 24 3.59 -7.56 10.37
CA CYS A 24 2.70 -7.20 11.48
C CYS A 24 1.75 -8.33 11.91
N GLY A 25 1.81 -9.49 11.26
CA GLY A 25 0.99 -10.67 11.56
C GLY A 25 -0.52 -10.51 11.28
N THR A 26 -0.97 -9.32 10.88
CA THR A 26 -2.38 -9.00 10.68
C THR A 26 -2.85 -9.49 9.31
N LEU A 27 -4.09 -9.96 9.22
CA LEU A 27 -4.77 -10.20 7.95
C LEU A 27 -5.17 -8.85 7.34
N HIS A 28 -4.66 -8.54 6.15
CA HIS A 28 -4.92 -7.28 5.46
C HIS A 28 -5.84 -7.47 4.27
N ASP A 29 -6.73 -6.51 4.05
CA ASP A 29 -7.43 -6.31 2.79
C ASP A 29 -6.54 -5.49 1.83
N ARG A 30 -6.44 -5.96 0.59
CA ARG A 30 -5.59 -5.35 -0.46
C ARG A 30 -6.03 -3.93 -0.81
N ASP A 31 -7.33 -3.69 -0.92
CA ASP A 31 -7.84 -2.38 -1.34
C ASP A 31 -7.65 -1.35 -0.22
N VAL A 32 -7.81 -1.76 1.04
CA VAL A 32 -7.46 -0.94 2.21
C VAL A 32 -5.96 -0.61 2.26
N ASN A 33 -5.09 -1.59 2.05
CA ASN A 33 -3.64 -1.34 2.06
C ASN A 33 -3.20 -0.47 0.87
N SER A 34 -3.85 -0.63 -0.29
CA SER A 34 -3.65 0.25 -1.45
C SER A 34 -4.01 1.70 -1.10
N ALA A 35 -5.15 1.93 -0.45
CA ALA A 35 -5.55 3.27 0.00
C ALA A 35 -4.52 3.90 0.97
N LEU A 36 -3.97 3.12 1.90
CA LEU A 36 -2.91 3.57 2.81
C LEU A 36 -1.62 3.94 2.06
N ASN A 37 -1.21 3.15 1.07
CA ASN A 37 -0.04 3.46 0.23
C ASN A 37 -0.25 4.75 -0.57
N ILE A 38 -1.45 4.96 -1.14
CA ILE A 38 -1.78 6.18 -1.87
C ILE A 38 -1.75 7.40 -0.94
N LEU A 39 -2.31 7.28 0.27
CA LEU A 39 -2.27 8.35 1.28
C LEU A 39 -0.83 8.71 1.66
N ALA A 40 0.02 7.71 1.92
CA ALA A 40 1.42 7.91 2.25
C ALA A 40 2.17 8.66 1.13
N LEU A 41 2.01 8.23 -0.12
CA LEU A 41 2.59 8.91 -1.29
C LEU A 41 2.05 10.35 -1.46
N GLY A 42 0.77 10.57 -1.16
CA GLY A 42 0.16 11.90 -1.14
C GLY A 42 0.82 12.82 -0.12
N HIS A 43 1.08 12.32 1.09
CA HIS A 43 1.79 13.07 2.13
C HIS A 43 3.27 13.33 1.77
N GLU A 44 3.97 12.37 1.14
CA GLU A 44 5.33 12.58 0.64
C GLU A 44 5.38 13.70 -0.41
N ARG A 45 4.41 13.76 -1.32
CA ARG A 45 4.31 14.83 -2.32
C ARG A 45 4.08 16.21 -1.69
N LEU A 46 3.36 16.29 -0.57
CA LEU A 46 3.22 17.53 0.20
C LEU A 46 4.52 17.91 0.91
N ALA A 47 5.31 16.94 1.37
CA ALA A 47 6.60 17.20 2.02
C ALA A 47 7.66 17.77 1.04
N VAL A 48 7.62 17.38 -0.24
CA VAL A 48 8.53 17.90 -1.28
C VAL A 48 8.04 19.24 -1.88
N GLY A 49 6.83 19.68 -1.54
CA GLY A 49 6.21 20.87 -2.12
C GLY A 49 5.64 20.63 -3.53
N ILE A 50 4.58 21.35 -3.88
CA ILE A 50 4.03 21.33 -5.23
C ILE A 50 4.79 22.37 -6.04
N SER A 51 5.67 21.94 -6.96
CA SER A 51 6.20 22.86 -7.98
C SER A 51 5.07 23.28 -8.91
N VAL A 52 4.58 24.49 -8.70
CA VAL A 52 3.76 25.19 -9.68
C VAL A 52 4.69 25.58 -10.83
N LEU A 53 4.40 25.08 -12.03
CA LEU A 53 5.06 25.49 -13.27
C LEU A 53 4.67 26.93 -13.63
#